data_AF-A0A962GS69-F1
#
_entry.id   AF-A0A962GS69-F1
#
_cell.length_a   1.000
_cell.length_b   1.000
_cell.length_c   1.000
_cell.angle_alpha   90.00
_cell.angle_beta   90.00
_cell.angle_gamma   90.00
#
_symmetry.space_group_name_H-M   'P 1'
#
loop_
_entity.id
_entity.type
_entity.pdbx_description
1 polymer ?
#
loop_
_entity_poly.entity_id
_entity_poly.type
_entity_poly.pdbx_seq_one_letter_code
_entity_poly.pdbx_strand_id
1 'polypeptide(L)'
;MKNRQLIGFIAVLTLLLTALITGQPEQQAAPAAQNHRNFSSGAATKTSGSGAVKLSEQRINHILYGDKTGGGHKHGMNKPCKSEFPADWNDRKIIDTINKIAANDNTNWKTQDNGYLVTDTKIENLKIRVVMNPEKPEIITAYPTNVPRNPCRAANDNNP
;
A
#
# COMPACT_ATOMS: atom_id res chain seq x y z
N MET A 1 57.48 44.87 39.49
CA MET A 1 58.28 43.72 39.96
C MET A 1 58.66 42.88 38.75
N LYS A 2 59.93 42.43 38.73
CA LYS A 2 60.75 41.71 37.71
C LYS A 2 59.98 40.78 36.75
N ASN A 3 60.12 40.92 35.42
CA ASN A 3 61.15 40.33 34.53
C ASN A 3 61.36 38.81 34.63
N ARG A 4 61.11 38.08 33.51
CA ARG A 4 61.99 37.08 32.82
C ARG A 4 61.15 36.30 31.77
N GLN A 5 61.50 36.26 30.47
CA GLN A 5 62.60 35.50 29.82
C GLN A 5 62.35 33.98 30.01
N LEU A 6 62.49 33.02 29.08
CA LEU A 6 63.02 32.91 27.72
C LEU A 6 62.86 31.41 27.32
N ILE A 7 62.82 31.09 26.03
CA ILE A 7 63.42 29.91 25.33
C ILE A 7 63.36 28.50 25.96
N GLY A 8 63.03 27.50 25.12
CA GLY A 8 63.61 26.16 25.32
C GLY A 8 62.99 25.04 24.50
N PHE A 9 63.58 24.76 23.34
CA PHE A 9 63.48 23.46 22.65
C PHE A 9 63.85 22.31 23.59
N ILE A 10 63.27 21.11 23.41
CA ILE A 10 63.99 19.83 23.29
C ILE A 10 62.97 18.74 22.98
N ALA A 11 63.26 18.03 21.90
CA ALA A 11 62.56 16.85 21.44
C ALA A 11 63.13 15.58 22.09
N VAL A 12 62.35 14.50 21.93
CA VAL A 12 62.75 13.08 21.99
C VAL A 12 62.91 12.49 23.40
N LEU A 13 62.10 11.48 23.73
CA LEU A 13 62.55 10.08 23.77
C LEU A 13 61.48 9.17 24.42
N THR A 14 60.76 8.47 23.54
CA THR A 14 60.28 7.08 23.60
C THR A 14 60.29 6.31 24.92
N LEU A 15 59.15 5.72 25.30
CA LEU A 15 59.14 4.34 25.79
C LEU A 15 57.87 3.59 25.36
N LEU A 16 58.11 2.46 24.70
CA LEU A 16 57.17 1.47 24.18
C LEU A 16 56.28 0.88 25.30
N LEU A 17 55.02 0.60 24.96
CA LEU A 17 54.37 -0.61 25.46
C LEU A 17 53.77 -1.38 24.27
N THR A 18 54.36 -2.54 24.02
CA THR A 18 53.95 -3.56 23.07
C THR A 18 52.65 -4.23 23.52
N ALA A 19 51.66 -4.29 22.64
CA ALA A 19 50.64 -5.33 22.69
C ALA A 19 50.51 -5.94 21.28
N LEU A 20 50.95 -7.19 21.18
CA LEU A 20 50.74 -8.06 20.03
C LEU A 20 49.25 -8.35 19.89
N ILE A 21 48.66 -8.05 18.74
CA ILE A 21 47.57 -8.86 18.19
C ILE A 21 47.94 -9.20 16.75
N THR A 22 48.25 -10.48 16.59
CA THR A 22 48.54 -11.22 15.37
C THR A 22 47.34 -11.27 14.43
N GLY A 23 47.54 -11.07 13.12
CA GLY A 23 46.64 -11.61 12.08
C GLY A 23 46.34 -10.71 10.87
N GLN A 24 47.28 -10.64 9.92
CA GLN A 24 47.08 -10.33 8.47
C GLN A 24 46.64 -11.63 7.72
N PRO A 25 46.47 -11.69 6.39
CA PRO A 25 46.03 -10.71 5.36
C PRO A 25 44.94 -11.28 4.41
N GLU A 26 44.51 -10.45 3.44
CA GLU A 26 43.93 -10.89 2.15
C GLU A 26 44.68 -12.06 1.50
N GLN A 27 43.96 -13.02 0.90
CA GLN A 27 44.36 -13.67 -0.37
C GLN A 27 43.25 -14.56 -0.99
N GLN A 28 42.72 -14.06 -2.11
CA GLN A 28 42.46 -14.73 -3.41
C GLN A 28 41.63 -16.03 -3.54
N ALA A 29 40.56 -15.84 -4.33
CA ALA A 29 40.03 -16.69 -5.41
C ALA A 29 39.44 -18.08 -5.08
N ALA A 30 38.12 -18.18 -5.25
CA ALA A 30 37.43 -19.42 -5.59
C ALA A 30 36.76 -19.28 -6.97
N PRO A 31 36.73 -20.36 -7.79
CA PRO A 31 36.39 -20.32 -9.21
C PRO A 31 34.88 -20.28 -9.48
N ALA A 32 34.57 -19.96 -10.74
CA ALA A 32 33.25 -20.02 -11.33
C ALA A 32 32.48 -21.30 -10.96
N ALA A 33 31.33 -21.11 -10.34
CA ALA A 33 30.21 -22.03 -10.41
C ALA A 33 28.95 -21.18 -10.63
N GLN A 34 28.58 -21.05 -11.89
CA GLN A 34 27.27 -20.57 -12.30
C GLN A 34 26.22 -21.48 -11.68
N ASN A 35 25.62 -21.04 -10.57
CA ASN A 35 24.38 -21.62 -10.08
C ASN A 35 23.30 -20.56 -10.18
N HIS A 36 22.94 -20.30 -11.45
CA HIS A 36 21.59 -19.91 -11.81
C HIS A 36 20.68 -20.95 -11.19
N ARG A 37 20.12 -20.65 -10.01
CA ARG A 37 18.98 -21.40 -9.52
C ARG A 37 17.88 -21.15 -10.52
N ASN A 38 17.79 -22.07 -11.48
CA ASN A 38 16.62 -22.39 -12.27
C ASN A 38 15.48 -22.66 -11.28
N PHE A 39 14.90 -21.59 -10.74
CA PHE A 39 13.45 -21.58 -10.65
C PHE A 39 13.02 -21.55 -12.10
N SER A 40 12.83 -22.77 -12.61
CA SER A 40 12.20 -23.03 -13.89
C SER A 40 11.05 -22.05 -13.99
N SER A 41 11.24 -21.09 -14.89
CA SER A 41 10.19 -20.38 -15.60
C SER A 41 9.40 -21.44 -16.36
N GLY A 42 8.74 -22.32 -15.60
CA GLY A 42 7.80 -23.30 -16.06
C GLY A 42 6.52 -22.53 -16.28
N ALA A 43 6.45 -21.95 -17.47
CA ALA A 43 5.30 -21.22 -17.99
C ALA A 43 4.86 -20.07 -17.07
N ALA A 44 4.89 -18.86 -17.63
CA ALA A 44 3.69 -18.06 -17.55
C ALA A 44 2.56 -18.92 -18.18
N THR A 45 2.00 -19.83 -17.38
CA THR A 45 0.63 -20.26 -17.57
C THR A 45 -0.15 -18.98 -17.41
N LYS A 46 -0.38 -18.35 -18.57
CA LYS A 46 -1.66 -17.85 -18.97
C LYS A 46 -2.70 -18.85 -18.44
N THR A 47 -3.09 -18.68 -17.18
CA THR A 47 -4.24 -19.37 -16.62
C THR A 47 -5.44 -18.71 -17.27
N SER A 48 -5.67 -19.13 -18.51
CA SER A 48 -6.96 -19.05 -19.14
C SER A 48 -7.95 -19.80 -18.25
N GLY A 49 -9.05 -19.13 -17.88
CA GLY A 49 -10.30 -19.83 -17.63
C GLY A 49 -10.73 -20.05 -16.18
N SER A 50 -10.67 -19.02 -15.34
CA SER A 50 -11.79 -18.68 -14.45
C SER A 50 -11.82 -17.17 -14.36
N GLY A 51 -12.97 -16.53 -14.60
CA GLY A 51 -13.13 -15.07 -14.63
C GLY A 51 -12.96 -14.43 -13.27
N ALA A 52 -11.76 -14.53 -12.68
CA ALA A 52 -11.44 -14.00 -11.37
C ALA A 52 -11.65 -12.48 -11.38
N VAL A 53 -12.45 -12.01 -10.43
CA VAL A 53 -12.72 -10.59 -10.29
C VAL A 53 -11.41 -9.84 -9.99
N LYS A 54 -11.15 -8.79 -10.76
CA LYS A 54 -9.95 -7.95 -10.67
C LYS A 54 -10.25 -6.64 -9.93
N LEU A 55 -9.30 -6.21 -9.11
CA LEU A 55 -9.22 -4.83 -8.62
C LEU A 55 -7.90 -4.22 -9.08
N SER A 56 -7.93 -3.42 -10.15
CA SER A 56 -6.72 -2.81 -10.73
C SER A 56 -6.18 -1.67 -9.88
N GLU A 57 -4.89 -1.34 -10.04
CA GLU A 57 -4.25 -0.22 -9.32
C GLU A 57 -4.97 1.11 -9.53
N GLN A 58 -5.43 1.37 -10.75
CA GLN A 58 -6.25 2.55 -11.06
C GLN A 58 -7.52 2.58 -10.20
N ARG A 59 -8.20 1.44 -10.05
CA ARG A 59 -9.42 1.32 -9.25
C ARG A 59 -9.13 1.40 -7.75
N ILE A 60 -8.01 0.87 -7.29
CA ILE A 60 -7.53 1.07 -5.92
C ILE A 60 -7.35 2.57 -5.64
N ASN A 61 -6.64 3.28 -6.52
CA ASN A 61 -6.45 4.73 -6.36
C ASN A 61 -7.77 5.49 -6.40
N HIS A 62 -8.66 5.15 -7.34
CA HIS A 62 -10.01 5.73 -7.42
C HIS A 62 -10.77 5.55 -6.10
N ILE A 63 -10.84 4.33 -5.57
CA ILE A 63 -11.58 4.02 -4.35
C ILE A 63 -10.96 4.73 -3.14
N LEU A 64 -9.64 4.63 -2.94
CA LEU A 64 -8.99 5.14 -1.74
C LEU A 64 -8.83 6.66 -1.76
N TYR A 65 -8.23 7.20 -2.82
CA TYR A 65 -7.73 8.58 -2.88
C TYR A 65 -8.54 9.47 -3.82
N GLY A 66 -9.26 8.84 -4.75
CA GLY A 66 -9.99 9.51 -5.81
C GLY A 66 -9.09 9.88 -6.98
N ASP A 67 -9.74 10.19 -8.09
CA ASP A 67 -9.13 10.66 -9.33
C ASP A 67 -10.04 11.71 -9.99
N LYS A 68 -9.76 12.05 -11.25
CA LYS A 68 -10.53 13.06 -12.00
C LYS A 68 -12.01 12.68 -12.18
N THR A 69 -12.37 11.41 -12.04
CA THR A 69 -13.73 10.89 -12.22
C THR A 69 -14.49 10.77 -10.89
N GLY A 70 -13.84 10.99 -9.75
CA GLY A 70 -14.46 10.97 -8.43
C GLY A 70 -13.73 10.06 -7.44
N GLY A 71 -14.48 9.29 -6.67
CA GLY A 71 -13.93 8.39 -5.64
C GLY A 71 -13.43 9.11 -4.39
N GLY A 72 -12.40 8.54 -3.75
CA GLY A 72 -11.78 9.08 -2.53
C GLY A 72 -12.59 8.78 -1.27
N HIS A 73 -12.67 7.50 -0.93
CA HIS A 73 -13.46 6.95 0.18
C HIS A 73 -12.60 6.50 1.36
N LYS A 74 -11.27 6.59 1.30
CA LYS A 74 -10.44 6.40 2.50
C LYS A 74 -10.77 7.49 3.53
N HIS A 75 -10.60 7.17 4.80
CA HIS A 75 -10.73 8.18 5.86
C HIS A 75 -9.78 9.37 5.64
N GLY A 76 -10.30 10.58 5.88
CA GLY A 76 -9.55 11.83 5.82
C GLY A 76 -9.45 12.45 4.41
N MET A 77 -10.11 11.87 3.41
CA MET A 77 -10.06 12.40 2.03
C MET A 77 -10.90 13.67 1.86
N ASN A 78 -11.90 13.88 2.72
CA ASN A 78 -12.79 15.04 2.78
C ASN A 78 -13.38 15.41 1.40
N LYS A 79 -13.61 14.40 0.55
CA LYS A 79 -14.21 14.61 -0.78
C LYS A 79 -15.69 14.98 -0.61
N PRO A 80 -16.15 16.11 -1.18
CA PRO A 80 -17.54 16.55 -1.01
C PRO A 80 -18.56 15.50 -1.45
N CYS A 81 -19.64 15.35 -0.67
CA CYS A 81 -20.75 14.42 -0.91
C CYS A 81 -20.39 12.92 -0.91
N LYS A 82 -19.18 12.54 -0.46
CA LYS A 82 -18.75 11.15 -0.37
C LYS A 82 -18.77 10.67 1.08
N SER A 83 -19.03 9.39 1.27
CA SER A 83 -18.82 8.69 2.54
C SER A 83 -17.40 8.14 2.60
N GLU A 84 -16.89 7.92 3.80
CA GLU A 84 -15.54 7.41 4.02
C GLU A 84 -15.56 6.12 4.84
N PHE A 85 -14.58 5.24 4.57
CA PHE A 85 -14.27 4.09 5.42
C PHE A 85 -13.83 4.57 6.82
N PRO A 86 -13.99 3.71 7.85
CA PRO A 86 -13.58 4.04 9.22
C PRO A 86 -12.10 4.42 9.34
N ALA A 87 -11.79 5.27 10.31
CA ALA A 87 -10.43 5.78 10.54
C ALA A 87 -9.41 4.69 10.90
N ASP A 88 -9.86 3.60 11.53
CA ASP A 88 -9.05 2.44 11.89
C ASP A 88 -8.81 1.48 10.72
N TRP A 89 -9.47 1.68 9.56
CA TRP A 89 -9.27 0.87 8.37
C TRP A 89 -8.15 1.45 7.51
N ASN A 90 -7.02 0.74 7.46
CA ASN A 90 -5.95 1.03 6.51
C ASN A 90 -6.28 0.56 5.08
N ASP A 91 -5.49 1.00 4.10
CA ASP A 91 -5.63 0.68 2.68
C ASP A 91 -5.78 -0.83 2.44
N ARG A 92 -4.93 -1.65 3.08
CA ARG A 92 -4.95 -3.10 2.95
C ARG A 92 -6.28 -3.68 3.43
N LYS A 93 -6.76 -3.29 4.61
CA LYS A 93 -8.05 -3.75 5.14
C LYS A 93 -9.20 -3.42 4.19
N ILE A 94 -9.21 -2.21 3.62
CA ILE A 94 -10.23 -1.79 2.64
C ILE A 94 -10.16 -2.67 1.39
N ILE A 95 -8.98 -2.77 0.77
CA ILE A 95 -8.76 -3.54 -0.46
C ILE A 95 -9.11 -5.02 -0.28
N ASP A 96 -8.61 -5.65 0.78
CA ASP A 96 -8.84 -7.07 1.06
C ASP A 96 -10.32 -7.35 1.32
N THR A 97 -11.02 -6.44 2.01
CA THR A 97 -12.46 -6.58 2.26
C THR A 97 -13.26 -6.50 0.97
N ILE A 98 -12.95 -5.54 0.09
CA ILE A 98 -13.62 -5.37 -1.19
C ILE A 98 -13.39 -6.59 -2.10
N ASN A 99 -12.15 -7.08 -2.18
CA ASN A 99 -11.83 -8.29 -2.93
C ASN A 99 -12.57 -9.53 -2.41
N LYS A 100 -12.67 -9.70 -1.08
CA LYS A 100 -13.43 -10.81 -0.46
C LYS A 100 -14.92 -10.76 -0.80
N ILE A 101 -15.53 -9.57 -0.78
CA ILE A 101 -16.95 -9.41 -1.18
C ILE A 101 -17.12 -9.79 -2.66
N ALA A 102 -16.22 -9.31 -3.50
CA ALA A 102 -16.26 -9.52 -4.95
C ALA A 102 -16.04 -10.98 -5.36
N ALA A 103 -15.16 -11.69 -4.65
CA ALA A 103 -14.84 -13.10 -4.89
C ALA A 103 -15.81 -14.08 -4.20
N ASN A 104 -16.82 -13.58 -3.47
CA ASN A 104 -17.79 -14.45 -2.81
C ASN A 104 -18.94 -14.80 -3.77
N ASP A 105 -19.01 -16.07 -4.17
CA ASP A 105 -20.05 -16.60 -5.06
C ASP A 105 -21.47 -16.55 -4.47
N ASN A 106 -21.61 -16.35 -3.15
CA ASN A 106 -22.89 -16.21 -2.47
C ASN A 106 -23.35 -14.74 -2.34
N THR A 107 -22.59 -13.79 -2.89
CA THR A 107 -22.94 -12.38 -2.86
C THR A 107 -24.17 -12.13 -3.74
N ASN A 108 -25.19 -11.49 -3.17
CA ASN A 108 -26.39 -11.13 -3.91
C ASN A 108 -26.11 -9.90 -4.80
N TRP A 109 -25.77 -10.16 -6.05
CA TRP A 109 -25.55 -9.15 -7.09
C TRP A 109 -26.85 -8.75 -7.77
N LYS A 110 -27.04 -7.45 -7.97
CA LYS A 110 -28.17 -6.88 -8.70
C LYS A 110 -27.64 -6.06 -9.87
N THR A 111 -28.19 -6.26 -11.05
CA THR A 111 -27.91 -5.42 -12.21
C THR A 111 -28.67 -4.10 -12.07
N GLN A 112 -27.96 -2.98 -12.24
CA GLN A 112 -28.55 -1.65 -12.33
C GLN A 112 -28.96 -1.34 -13.78
N ASP A 113 -29.79 -0.31 -13.97
CA ASP A 113 -30.27 0.13 -15.30
C ASP A 113 -29.13 0.47 -16.28
N ASN A 114 -27.97 0.89 -15.75
CA ASN A 114 -26.76 1.20 -16.52
C ASN A 114 -25.90 -0.05 -16.84
N GLY A 115 -26.38 -1.24 -16.50
CA GLY A 115 -25.69 -2.51 -16.74
C GLY A 115 -24.65 -2.91 -15.68
N TYR A 116 -24.31 -2.06 -14.70
CA TYR A 116 -23.37 -2.45 -13.66
C TYR A 116 -23.98 -3.42 -12.66
N LEU A 117 -23.15 -4.33 -12.13
CA LEU A 117 -23.51 -5.18 -11.01
C LEU A 117 -23.24 -4.45 -9.70
N VAL A 118 -24.21 -4.45 -8.80
CA VAL A 118 -24.10 -3.83 -7.49
C VAL A 118 -24.50 -4.82 -6.41
N THR A 119 -23.76 -4.77 -5.31
CA THR A 119 -24.14 -5.44 -4.07
C THR A 119 -23.94 -4.49 -2.90
N ASP A 120 -24.73 -4.68 -1.86
CA ASP A 120 -24.58 -4.03 -0.56
C ASP A 120 -24.39 -5.11 0.49
N THR A 121 -23.19 -5.22 1.06
CA THR A 121 -22.84 -6.23 2.07
C THR A 121 -22.50 -5.56 3.40
N LYS A 122 -22.94 -6.15 4.51
CA LYS A 122 -22.56 -5.70 5.86
C LYS A 122 -21.32 -6.48 6.32
N ILE A 123 -20.23 -5.77 6.61
CA ILE A 123 -19.02 -6.31 7.23
C ILE A 123 -18.83 -5.60 8.56
N GLU A 124 -18.72 -6.35 9.66
CA GLU A 124 -18.79 -5.80 11.02
C GLU A 124 -20.11 -5.01 11.19
N ASN A 125 -20.03 -3.69 11.41
CA ASN A 125 -21.19 -2.79 11.44
C ASN A 125 -21.24 -1.81 10.26
N LEU A 126 -20.41 -2.01 9.25
CA LEU A 126 -20.31 -1.17 8.07
C LEU A 126 -21.03 -1.81 6.88
N LYS A 127 -22.01 -1.11 6.31
CA LYS A 127 -22.63 -1.50 5.04
C LYS A 127 -21.77 -0.94 3.91
N ILE A 128 -21.24 -1.82 3.07
CA ILE A 128 -20.34 -1.48 1.97
C ILE A 128 -21.06 -1.80 0.66
N ARG A 129 -21.14 -0.80 -0.21
CA ARG A 129 -21.55 -1.02 -1.60
C ARG A 129 -20.34 -1.33 -2.45
N VAL A 130 -20.41 -2.38 -3.26
CA VAL A 130 -19.41 -2.71 -4.28
C VAL A 130 -20.10 -2.68 -5.63
N VAL A 131 -19.46 -2.05 -6.62
CA VAL A 131 -19.94 -1.93 -8.00
C VAL A 131 -18.94 -2.59 -8.92
N MET A 132 -19.40 -3.46 -9.80
CA MET A 132 -18.57 -4.20 -10.76
C MET A 132 -19.08 -4.04 -12.18
N ASN A 133 -18.16 -4.11 -13.14
CA ASN A 133 -18.50 -4.26 -14.55
C ASN A 133 -18.73 -5.77 -14.85
N PRO A 134 -19.87 -6.15 -15.45
CA PRO A 134 -20.15 -7.55 -15.78
C PRO A 134 -19.35 -8.07 -17.00
N GLU A 135 -19.01 -7.20 -17.95
CA GLU A 135 -18.29 -7.57 -19.19
C GLU A 135 -16.80 -7.75 -18.95
N LYS A 136 -16.23 -6.86 -18.12
CA LYS A 136 -14.87 -6.93 -17.63
C LYS A 136 -14.98 -7.14 -16.13
N PRO A 137 -14.79 -8.37 -15.60
CA PRO A 137 -14.98 -8.68 -14.18
C PRO A 137 -13.99 -7.89 -13.32
N GLU A 138 -14.29 -6.61 -13.14
CA GLU A 138 -13.46 -5.59 -12.52
C GLU A 138 -14.35 -4.79 -11.58
N ILE A 139 -13.83 -4.57 -10.37
CA ILE A 139 -14.44 -3.69 -9.39
C ILE A 139 -14.23 -2.24 -9.83
N ILE A 140 -15.33 -1.52 -10.03
CA ILE A 140 -15.34 -0.14 -10.54
C ILE A 140 -15.21 0.87 -9.39
N THR A 141 -15.92 0.64 -8.30
CA THR A 141 -15.84 1.44 -7.08
C THR A 141 -16.41 0.66 -5.89
N ALA A 142 -16.08 1.11 -4.67
CA ALA A 142 -16.68 0.63 -3.45
C ALA A 142 -16.65 1.70 -2.36
N TYR A 143 -17.70 1.77 -1.55
CA TYR A 143 -17.82 2.79 -0.51
C TYR A 143 -18.84 2.42 0.57
N PRO A 144 -18.71 2.95 1.81
CA PRO A 144 -19.70 2.74 2.86
C PRO A 144 -21.03 3.45 2.56
N THR A 145 -22.16 2.85 2.93
CA THR A 145 -23.49 3.39 2.67
C THR A 145 -24.31 3.69 3.94
N ASN A 146 -23.80 3.34 5.12
CA ASN A 146 -24.46 3.61 6.41
C ASN A 146 -23.63 4.50 7.35
N VAL A 147 -22.84 5.42 6.77
CA VAL A 147 -22.08 6.44 7.50
C VAL A 147 -22.41 7.82 6.94
N PRO A 148 -22.26 8.90 7.73
CA PRO A 148 -22.44 10.26 7.24
C PRO A 148 -21.56 10.53 6.01
N ARG A 149 -22.08 11.32 5.08
CA ARG A 149 -21.30 11.84 3.95
C ARG A 149 -20.63 13.13 4.36
N ASN A 150 -19.46 13.37 3.77
CA ASN A 150 -18.79 14.66 3.81
C ASN A 150 -19.71 15.77 3.27
N PRO A 151 -19.63 16.99 3.83
CA PRO A 151 -20.43 18.12 3.36
C PRO A 151 -20.36 18.31 1.84
N CYS A 152 -21.51 18.61 1.23
CA CYS A 152 -21.59 18.98 -0.16
C CYS A 152 -21.26 20.46 -0.32
N ARG A 153 -20.42 20.80 -1.30
CA ARG A 153 -20.18 22.19 -1.73
C ARG A 153 -21.30 22.77 -2.59
N ALA A 154 -22.29 21.93 -2.94
CA ALA A 154 -23.61 22.39 -3.29
C ALA A 154 -24.38 22.55 -1.97
N ALA A 155 -24.88 23.76 -1.73
CA ALA A 155 -25.72 24.07 -0.60
C ALA A 155 -26.89 23.06 -0.47
N ASN A 156 -27.29 22.81 0.78
CA ASN A 156 -28.68 22.51 1.18
C ASN A 156 -29.44 21.26 0.66
N ASP A 157 -28.84 20.06 0.62
CA ASP A 157 -29.63 18.81 0.43
C ASP A 157 -29.55 17.82 1.62
N ASN A 158 -28.92 18.20 2.73
CA ASN A 158 -29.03 17.45 3.99
C ASN A 158 -30.30 17.89 4.75
N ASN A 159 -31.48 17.45 4.31
CA ASN A 159 -32.66 17.39 5.18
C ASN A 159 -33.00 15.91 5.44
N PRO A 160 -33.12 15.47 6.71
CA PRO A 160 -33.59 14.14 7.08
C PRO A 160 -35.03 13.87 6.63
#